data_AF-A0A1E3B685-F1
#
_entry.id   AF-A0A1E3B685-F1
#
_cell.length_a   1.000
_cell.length_b   1.000
_cell.length_c   1.000
_cell.angle_alpha   90.00
_cell.angle_beta   90.00
_cell.angle_gamma   90.00
#
_symmetry.space_group_name_H-M   'P 1'
#
loop_
_entity.id
_entity.type
_entity.pdbx_description
1 polymer ?
#
loop_
_entity_poly.entity_id
_entity_poly.type
_entity_poly.pdbx_seq_one_letter_code
_entity_poly.pdbx_strand_id
1 'polypeptide(L)' 'MSVSGNQNIVIVGVGSLMSKSLAIWLASLGWNIALVPRSEKSLFAIADEARRIVEVTIRT' A
#
# COMPACT_ATOMS: atom_id res chain seq x y z
N MET A 1 -6.30 -4.00 21.00
CA MET A 1 -6.67 -4.81 19.82
C MET A 1 -5.37 -5.42 19.29
N SER A 2 -5.20 -6.75 19.32
CA SER A 2 -4.03 -7.37 18.67
C SER A 2 -4.36 -7.59 17.20
N VAL A 3 -3.61 -6.91 16.34
CA VAL A 3 -3.65 -7.11 14.90
C VAL A 3 -2.68 -8.26 14.63
N SER A 4 -3.16 -9.41 14.13
CA SER A 4 -2.31 -10.58 13.90
C SER A 4 -1.20 -10.24 12.90
N GLY A 5 0.05 -10.63 13.18
CA GLY A 5 1.18 -10.37 12.30
C GLY A 5 1.07 -11.09 10.95
N ASN A 6 1.66 -10.50 9.90
CA ASN A 6 1.82 -11.04 8.55
C ASN A 6 0.51 -11.47 7.84
N GLN A 7 -0.41 -10.53 7.65
CA GLN A 7 -1.55 -10.75 6.74
C GLN A 7 -1.25 -10.30 5.31
N ASN A 8 -1.94 -10.91 4.35
CA ASN A 8 -1.96 -10.49 2.96
C ASN A 8 -3.23 -9.66 2.70
N ILE A 9 -3.08 -8.42 2.24
CA ILE A 9 -4.20 -7.52 1.95
C ILE A 9 -4.11 -6.97 0.53
N VAL A 10 -5.28 -6.82 -0.10
CA VAL A 10 -5.43 -6.10 -1.37
C VAL A 10 -6.27 -4.85 -1.11
N ILE A 11 -5.75 -3.67 -1.48
CA ILE A 11 -6.49 -2.41 -1.39
C ILE A 11 -6.82 -1.96 -2.81
N VAL A 12 -8.11 -1.86 -3.13
CA VAL A 12 -8.60 -1.44 -4.45
C VAL A 12 -9.06 0.01 -4.42
N GLY A 13 -8.77 0.73 -5.50
CA GLY A 13 -9.11 2.14 -5.66
C GLY A 13 -8.21 3.09 -4.88
N VAL A 14 -6.95 2.69 -4.66
CA VAL A 14 -5.98 3.46 -3.87
C VAL A 14 -5.76 4.85 -4.49
N GLY A 15 -5.83 5.88 -3.64
CA GLY A 15 -5.73 7.29 -4.01
C GLY A 15 -4.96 8.08 -2.95
N SER A 16 -5.03 9.41 -2.99
CA SER A 16 -4.09 10.29 -2.29
C SER A 16 -4.19 10.36 -0.76
N LEU A 17 -5.29 9.93 -0.15
CA LEU A 17 -5.60 10.20 1.26
C LEU A 17 -5.78 8.91 2.09
N MET A 18 -7.03 8.46 2.29
CA MET A 18 -7.35 7.42 3.28
C MET A 18 -6.73 6.05 2.98
N SER A 19 -6.87 5.57 1.75
CA SER A 19 -6.36 4.26 1.34
C SER A 19 -4.84 4.19 1.36
N LYS A 20 -4.17 5.32 1.13
CA LYS A 20 -2.73 5.45 1.22
C LYS A 20 -2.24 5.43 2.68
N SER A 21 -2.83 6.23 3.56
CA SER A 21 -2.47 6.22 4.99
C SER A 21 -2.66 4.83 5.61
N LEU A 22 -3.74 4.14 5.21
CA LEU A 22 -3.99 2.76 5.62
C LEU A 22 -2.92 1.81 5.08
N ALA A 23 -2.58 1.89 3.78
CA ALA A 23 -1.54 1.06 3.17
C ALA A 23 -0.19 1.21 3.91
N ILE A 24 0.20 2.44 4.23
CA ILE A 24 1.45 2.73 4.93
C ILE A 24 1.43 2.16 6.34
N TRP A 25 0.35 2.37 7.09
CA TRP A 25 0.22 1.83 8.45
C TRP A 25 0.23 0.30 8.47
N LEU A 26 -0.44 -0.36 7.52
CA LEU A 26 -0.42 -1.81 7.42
C LEU A 26 0.97 -2.33 7.02
N ALA A 27 1.68 -1.62 6.12
CA ALA A 27 3.03 -1.98 5.72
C ALA A 27 4.02 -1.89 6.89
N SER A 28 3.86 -0.88 7.77
CA SER A 28 4.70 -0.75 8.96
C SER A 28 4.45 -1.85 10.00
N LEU A 29 3.33 -2.58 9.91
CA LEU A 29 3.06 -3.78 10.70
C LEU A 29 3.65 -5.06 10.06
N GLY A 30 4.38 -4.94 8.95
CA GLY A 30 4.97 -6.07 8.22
C GLY A 30 3.98 -6.84 7.35
N TRP A 31 2.83 -6.25 7.02
CA TRP A 31 1.84 -6.91 6.19
C TRP A 31 2.22 -6.86 4.71
N ASN A 32 1.88 -7.91 3.96
CA ASN A 32 2.07 -7.95 2.51
C ASN A 32 0.87 -7.30 1.83
N ILE A 33 1.11 -6.21 1.11
CA ILE A 33 0.03 -5.38 0.57
C ILE A 33 0.15 -5.27 -0.95
N ALA A 34 -0.93 -5.59 -1.65
CA ALA A 34 -1.11 -5.27 -3.06
C ALA A 34 -2.01 -4.03 -3.20
N LEU A 35 -1.55 -3.04 -3.96
CA LEU A 35 -2.29 -1.80 -4.21
C LEU A 35 -2.81 -1.81 -5.65
N VAL A 36 -4.12 -1.70 -5.80
CA VAL A 36 -4.79 -1.60 -7.10
C VAL A 36 -5.35 -0.18 -7.25
N PRO A 37 -4.67 0.72 -7.96
CA PRO A 37 -5.12 2.10 -8.16
C PRO A 37 -6.26 2.18 -9.18
N ARG A 38 -6.95 3.34 -9.22
CA ARG A 38 -7.99 3.61 -10.25
C ARG A 38 -7.42 4.08 -11.59
N SER A 39 -6.16 4.49 -11.62
CA SER A 39 -5.46 4.91 -12.83
C SER A 39 -3.95 4.70 -12.68
N GLU A 40 -3.26 4.51 -13.81
CA GLU A 40 -1.79 4.41 -13.83
C GLU A 40 -1.09 5.62 -13.19
N LYS A 41 -1.62 6.83 -13.38
CA LYS A 41 -1.07 8.04 -12.75
C LYS A 41 -1.07 7.96 -11.23
N SER A 42 -2.13 7.39 -10.64
CA SER A 42 -2.17 7.13 -9.19
C SER A 42 -1.23 6.00 -8.77
N LEU A 43 -1.02 4.98 -9.62
CA LEU A 43 -0.04 3.91 -9.36
C LEU A 43 1.36 4.50 -9.15
N PHE A 44 1.83 5.32 -10.08
CA PHE A 44 3.18 5.90 -10.02
C PHE A 44 3.38 6.81 -8.81
N ALA A 45 2.40 7.65 -8.47
CA ALA A 45 2.48 8.52 -7.30
C ALA A 45 2.56 7.73 -5.99
N ILE A 46 1.75 6.67 -5.86
CA ILE A 46 1.74 5.82 -4.67
C ILE A 46 3.02 4.96 -4.60
N ALA A 47 3.50 4.46 -5.75
CA ALA A 47 4.73 3.70 -5.86
C ALA A 47 5.96 4.49 -5.39
N ASP A 48 6.10 5.71 -5.90
CA ASP A 48 7.25 6.58 -5.63
C ASP A 48 7.30 7.02 -4.16
N GLU A 49 6.13 7.13 -3.53
CA GLU A 49 6.03 7.46 -2.12
C GLU A 49 6.18 6.23 -1.21
N ALA A 50 5.62 5.08 -1.61
CA ALA A 50 5.80 3.83 -0.90
C ALA A 50 7.28 3.42 -0.87
N ARG A 51 8.01 3.53 -2.00
CA ARG A 51 9.47 3.28 -2.07
C ARG A 51 10.29 4.17 -1.14
N ARG A 52 9.83 5.37 -0.82
CA ARG A 52 10.50 6.27 0.13
C ARG A 52 10.32 5.85 1.59
N ILE A 53 9.33 5.00 1.88
CA ILE A 53 8.93 4.65 3.25
C ILE A 53 9.21 3.17 3.54
N VAL A 54 9.03 2.26 2.56
CA VAL A 54 9.19 0.80 2.70
C VAL A 54 9.61 0.20 1.34
N GLU A 55 10.35 -0.91 1.32
CA GLU A 55 10.72 -1.64 0.09
C GLU A 55 9.46 -2.30 -0.53
N VAL A 56 8.74 -1.55 -1.37
CA VAL A 56 7.50 -2.03 -2.03
C VAL A 56 7.80 -2.54 -3.44
N THR A 57 7.59 -3.84 -3.64
CA THR A 57 7.69 -4.49 -4.96
C THR A 57 6.36 -4.35 -5.69
N ILE A 58 6.33 -3.55 -6.76
CA ILE A 58 5.18 -3.46 -7.67
C ILE A 58 5.39 -4.43 -8.82
N ARG A 59 4.49 -5.40 -8.96
CA ARG A 59 4.42 -6.27 -10.14
C ARG A 59 3.34 -5.72 -11.05
N THR A 60 3.76 -5.24 -12.22
CA THR A 60 2.89 -4.82 -13.35
C THR A 60 2.34 -6.03 -14.07
#